data_AF-A0A836I6N9-F1
#
_entry.id   AF-A0A836I6N9-F1
#
_cell.length_a   1.000
_cell.length_b   1.000
_cell.length_c   1.000
_cell.angle_alpha   90.00
_cell.angle_beta   90.00
_cell.angle_gamma   90.00
#
_symmetry.space_group_name_H-M   'P 1'
#
loop_
_entity.id
_entity.type
_entity.pdbx_description
1 polymer ?
#
loop_
_entity_poly.entity_id
_entity_poly.type
_entity_poly.pdbx_seq_one_letter_code
_entity_poly.pdbx_strand_id
1 'polypeptide(L)'
;MESPRSRSGREEVRVFQSALDKRTVTTTVFAQPSFYMGLGSALLMVLTQRFPEELMPRKYMSMSYHGIRAPSLLAIPFCAISGVFFSVASIITTAPTPLMGHLLGYGVSLGVGLTMLLLRRVSWYYPLLGFMYLSFGGLHHYNQMMVYGDNAPIFHWSDFGEIYRHRQAQRLEKQLRIEEKSMRQQDRTIE
;
A
#
# COMPACT_ATOMS: atom_id res chain seq x y z
N MET A 1 -48.65 10.53 -35.38
CA MET A 1 -48.82 11.06 -34.01
C MET A 1 -48.81 9.87 -33.06
N GLU A 2 -48.00 9.75 -32.02
CA GLU A 2 -46.79 10.43 -31.54
C GLU A 2 -46.21 9.48 -30.47
N SER A 3 -44.90 9.31 -30.47
CA SER A 3 -44.16 8.59 -29.44
C SER A 3 -43.97 9.49 -28.21
N PRO A 4 -43.77 8.90 -27.02
CA PRO A 4 -42.78 9.45 -26.11
C PRO A 4 -41.61 8.48 -25.95
N ARG A 5 -40.45 8.97 -26.36
CA ARG A 5 -39.12 8.51 -25.96
C ARG A 5 -38.85 8.89 -24.51
N SER A 6 -38.12 8.03 -23.80
CA SER A 6 -37.10 8.28 -22.74
C SER A 6 -37.29 7.28 -21.59
N ARG A 7 -36.27 6.68 -20.97
CA ARG A 7 -34.81 6.84 -21.02
C ARG A 7 -34.21 5.59 -20.36
N SER A 8 -33.21 5.02 -21.03
CA SER A 8 -32.04 4.28 -20.50
C SER A 8 -32.15 3.50 -19.19
N GLY A 9 -32.04 2.18 -19.32
CA GLY A 9 -31.13 1.32 -18.54
C GLY A 9 -30.87 1.70 -17.09
N ARG A 10 -31.70 1.18 -16.18
CA ARG A 10 -31.19 0.81 -14.86
C ARG A 10 -30.58 -0.57 -14.99
N GLU A 11 -29.26 -0.61 -15.09
CA GLU A 11 -28.49 -1.82 -14.88
C GLU A 11 -28.62 -2.16 -13.38
N GLU A 12 -29.50 -3.10 -13.05
CA GLU A 12 -29.54 -3.72 -11.74
C GLU A 12 -28.25 -4.51 -11.55
N VAL A 13 -27.25 -3.86 -10.93
CA VAL A 13 -26.03 -4.51 -10.47
C VAL A 13 -26.45 -5.54 -9.42
N ARG A 14 -26.61 -6.79 -9.85
CA ARG A 14 -26.78 -7.93 -8.95
C ARG A 14 -25.51 -8.05 -8.13
N VAL A 15 -25.55 -7.55 -6.91
CA VAL A 15 -24.56 -7.84 -5.87
C VAL A 15 -24.67 -9.33 -5.60
N PHE A 16 -23.85 -10.13 -6.28
CA PHE A 16 -23.69 -11.53 -5.97
C PHE A 16 -23.09 -11.63 -4.55
N GLN A 17 -23.96 -11.71 -3.55
CA GLN A 17 -23.64 -12.33 -2.27
C GLN A 17 -23.39 -13.82 -2.56
N SER A 18 -22.18 -14.15 -3.04
CA SER A 18 -21.78 -15.54 -3.15
C SER A 18 -21.65 -16.12 -1.75
N ALA A 19 -22.49 -17.09 -1.44
CA ALA A 19 -22.45 -17.89 -0.24
C ALA A 19 -21.02 -18.35 0.06
N LEU A 20 -20.48 -17.86 1.17
CA LEU A 20 -19.13 -18.13 1.66
C LEU A 20 -19.11 -19.57 2.20
N ASP A 21 -18.90 -20.53 1.30
CA ASP A 21 -18.81 -21.95 1.62
C ASP A 21 -17.49 -22.24 2.36
N LYS A 22 -17.58 -22.97 3.47
CA LYS A 22 -16.51 -23.21 4.45
C LYS A 22 -15.28 -23.94 3.88
N ARG A 23 -15.37 -24.48 2.65
CA ARG A 23 -14.25 -25.06 1.89
C ARG A 23 -13.28 -24.04 1.31
N THR A 24 -13.61 -22.74 1.33
CA THR A 24 -12.79 -21.65 0.78
C THR A 24 -11.84 -21.04 1.82
N VAL A 25 -11.94 -21.45 3.09
CA VAL A 25 -11.15 -20.91 4.22
C VAL A 25 -9.70 -21.41 4.19
N THR A 26 -9.44 -22.62 3.68
CA THR A 26 -8.07 -23.16 3.56
C THR A 26 -7.31 -22.65 2.34
N THR A 27 -7.99 -22.23 1.27
CA THR A 27 -7.35 -21.64 0.08
C THR A 27 -7.14 -20.13 0.16
N THR A 28 -7.83 -19.43 1.07
CA THR A 28 -7.79 -17.96 1.17
C THR A 28 -6.68 -17.42 2.07
N VAL A 29 -6.33 -18.11 3.16
CA VAL A 29 -5.25 -17.64 4.07
C VAL A 29 -3.88 -17.67 3.37
N PHE A 30 -3.58 -18.75 2.64
CA PHE A 30 -2.32 -18.87 1.91
C PHE A 30 -2.23 -17.95 0.69
N ALA A 31 -3.35 -17.44 0.18
CA ALA A 31 -3.36 -16.48 -0.92
C ALA A 31 -3.05 -15.03 -0.47
N GLN A 32 -3.01 -14.77 0.84
CA GLN A 32 -2.86 -13.42 1.36
C GLN A 32 -1.38 -13.04 1.52
N PRO A 33 -0.95 -11.89 0.96
CA PRO A 33 0.40 -11.40 1.17
C PRO A 33 0.74 -11.13 2.65
N SER A 34 -0.23 -10.84 3.52
CA SER A 34 0.03 -10.75 4.97
C SER A 34 0.57 -12.06 5.54
N PHE A 35 0.10 -13.21 5.06
CA PHE A 35 0.62 -14.51 5.47
C PHE A 35 2.10 -14.65 5.04
N TYR A 36 2.43 -14.29 3.80
CA TYR A 36 3.81 -14.33 3.32
C TYR A 36 4.73 -13.34 4.01
N MET A 37 4.21 -12.19 4.46
CA MET A 37 4.97 -11.22 5.27
C MET A 37 5.27 -11.77 6.66
N GLY A 38 4.31 -12.47 7.28
CA GLY A 38 4.54 -13.22 8.51
C GLY A 38 5.57 -14.34 8.33
N LEU A 39 5.47 -15.11 7.25
CA LEU A 39 6.42 -16.18 6.93
C LEU A 39 7.83 -15.63 6.63
N GLY A 40 7.93 -14.54 5.88
CA GLY A 40 9.20 -13.87 5.59
C GLY A 40 9.86 -13.33 6.86
N SER A 41 9.07 -12.80 7.79
CA SER A 41 9.55 -12.37 9.11
C SER A 41 10.10 -13.54 9.93
N ALA A 42 9.40 -14.68 9.94
CA ALA A 42 9.86 -15.90 10.61
C ALA A 42 11.12 -16.49 9.96
N LEU A 43 11.21 -16.49 8.62
CA LEU A 43 12.41 -16.93 7.91
C LEU A 43 13.60 -16.03 8.22
N LEU A 44 13.40 -14.72 8.23
CA LEU A 44 14.44 -13.76 8.58
C LEU A 44 14.92 -13.95 10.03
N MET A 45 14.01 -14.25 10.96
CA MET A 45 14.39 -14.64 12.32
C MET A 45 15.35 -15.84 12.31
N VAL A 46 15.00 -16.92 11.60
CA VAL A 46 15.84 -18.12 11.52
C VAL A 46 17.22 -17.79 10.93
N LEU A 47 17.26 -16.98 9.86
CA LEU A 47 18.52 -16.54 9.26
C LEU A 47 19.35 -15.68 10.22
N THR A 48 18.72 -14.73 10.92
CA THR A 48 19.43 -13.89 11.91
C THR A 48 19.94 -14.69 13.11
N GLN A 49 19.29 -15.78 13.48
CA GLN A 49 19.74 -16.68 14.54
C GLN A 49 20.85 -17.64 14.06
N ARG A 50 20.78 -18.09 12.80
CA ARG A 50 21.72 -19.06 12.23
C ARG A 50 23.02 -18.41 11.75
N PHE A 51 22.92 -17.24 11.14
CA PHE A 51 24.03 -16.46 10.59
C PHE A 51 24.01 -15.04 11.16
N PRO A 52 24.17 -14.90 12.48
CA PRO A 52 24.09 -13.58 13.09
C PRO A 52 25.24 -12.68 12.57
N GLU A 53 26.38 -13.23 12.13
CA GLU A 53 27.57 -12.46 11.73
C GLU A 53 27.38 -11.67 10.44
N GLU A 54 26.50 -12.16 9.56
CA GLU A 54 26.17 -11.51 8.30
C GLU A 54 25.11 -10.43 8.47
N LEU A 55 24.20 -10.62 9.44
CA LEU A 55 22.99 -9.82 9.60
C LEU A 55 23.09 -8.81 10.76
N MET A 56 24.02 -8.99 11.69
CA MET A 56 24.20 -8.11 12.84
C MET A 56 25.56 -7.40 12.83
N PRO A 57 25.60 -6.12 13.24
CA PRO A 57 26.86 -5.46 13.55
C PRO A 57 27.63 -6.21 14.65
N ARG A 58 28.95 -6.30 14.50
CA ARG A 58 29.86 -6.95 15.49
C ARG A 58 29.67 -6.47 16.93
N LYS A 59 29.23 -5.21 17.12
CA LYS A 59 28.91 -4.64 18.44
C LYS A 59 27.83 -5.45 19.20
N TYR A 60 26.85 -6.00 18.50
CA TYR A 60 25.76 -6.77 19.09
C TYR A 60 26.11 -8.24 19.31
N MET A 61 27.19 -8.74 18.71
CA MET A 61 27.66 -10.12 18.91
C MET A 61 28.17 -10.38 20.32
N SER A 62 28.95 -9.43 20.84
CA SER A 62 29.55 -9.53 22.16
C SER A 62 28.61 -9.07 23.27
N MET A 63 27.41 -8.60 22.92
CA MET A 63 26.48 -8.04 23.89
C MET A 63 25.60 -9.13 24.48
N SER A 64 25.59 -9.25 25.80
CA SER A 64 24.68 -10.12 26.53
C SER A 64 23.93 -9.33 27.59
N TYR A 65 22.64 -9.56 27.71
CA TYR A 65 21.81 -8.99 28.76
C TYR A 65 21.32 -10.14 29.65
N HIS A 66 21.64 -10.11 30.94
CA HIS A 66 21.23 -11.14 31.90
C HIS A 66 21.57 -12.57 31.45
N GLY A 67 22.75 -12.76 30.85
CA GLY A 67 23.19 -14.07 30.34
C GLY A 67 22.62 -14.48 28.97
N ILE A 68 21.68 -13.71 28.41
CA ILE A 68 21.11 -13.96 27.08
C ILE A 68 21.87 -13.13 26.05
N ARG A 69 22.37 -13.77 24.99
CA ARG A 69 23.06 -13.09 23.89
C ARG A 69 22.08 -12.21 23.11
N ALA A 70 22.48 -11.00 22.73
CA ALA A 70 21.65 -10.06 21.98
C ALA A 70 21.06 -10.62 20.66
N PRO A 71 21.74 -11.52 19.91
CA PRO A 71 21.12 -12.23 18.78
C PRO A 71 19.85 -12.99 19.14
N SER A 72 19.83 -13.65 20.30
CA SER A 72 18.65 -14.39 20.77
C SER A 72 17.49 -13.46 21.16
N LEU A 73 17.79 -12.27 21.66
CA LEU A 73 16.78 -11.28 22.03
C LEU A 73 16.03 -10.70 20.82
N LEU A 74 16.65 -10.69 19.63
CA LEU A 74 15.96 -10.26 18.42
C LEU A 74 14.89 -11.25 17.92
N ALA A 75 14.84 -12.48 18.45
CA ALA A 75 13.75 -13.40 18.15
C ALA A 75 12.39 -12.81 18.52
N ILE A 76 12.32 -12.11 19.66
CA ILE A 76 11.09 -11.59 20.25
C ILE A 76 10.36 -10.62 19.29
N PRO A 77 11.01 -9.55 18.77
CA PRO A 77 10.34 -8.65 17.82
C PRO A 77 9.95 -9.35 16.51
N PHE A 78 10.75 -10.28 15.98
CA PHE A 78 10.36 -11.02 14.78
C PHE A 78 9.14 -11.91 15.00
N CYS A 79 9.06 -12.60 16.14
CA CYS A 79 7.88 -13.39 16.52
C CYS A 79 6.64 -12.50 16.67
N ALA A 80 6.77 -11.34 17.33
CA ALA A 80 5.66 -10.40 17.50
C ALA A 80 5.14 -9.90 16.13
N ILE A 81 6.05 -9.48 15.24
CA ILE A 81 5.69 -9.03 13.89
C ILE A 81 5.00 -10.15 13.10
N SER A 82 5.57 -11.36 13.13
CA SER A 82 5.00 -12.53 12.43
C SER A 82 3.60 -12.87 12.95
N GLY A 83 3.40 -12.89 14.27
CA GLY A 83 2.11 -13.16 14.90
C GLY A 83 1.05 -12.13 14.56
N VAL A 84 1.41 -10.84 14.50
CA VAL A 84 0.49 -9.78 14.07
C VAL A 84 0.10 -9.96 12.60
N PHE A 85 1.05 -10.24 11.70
CA PHE A 85 0.75 -10.45 10.28
C PHE A 85 -0.11 -11.69 10.03
N PHE A 86 0.11 -12.80 10.75
CA PHE A 86 -0.76 -13.97 10.70
C PHE A 86 -2.17 -13.67 11.25
N SER A 87 -2.27 -12.85 12.30
CA SER A 87 -3.56 -12.41 12.84
C SER A 87 -4.34 -11.56 11.83
N VAL A 88 -3.66 -10.63 11.14
CA VAL A 88 -4.24 -9.83 10.06
C VAL A 88 -4.74 -10.73 8.93
N ALA A 89 -3.94 -11.72 8.50
CA ALA A 89 -4.35 -12.67 7.47
C ALA A 89 -5.63 -13.41 7.89
N SER A 90 -5.65 -13.92 9.12
CA SER A 90 -6.84 -14.58 9.67
C SER A 90 -8.07 -13.66 9.63
N ILE A 91 -7.96 -12.39 10.04
CA ILE A 91 -9.09 -11.45 10.06
C ILE A 91 -9.61 -11.18 8.64
N ILE A 92 -8.73 -11.00 7.65
CA ILE A 92 -9.17 -10.78 6.26
C ILE A 92 -9.96 -12.00 5.75
N THR A 93 -9.57 -13.22 6.14
CA THR A 93 -10.30 -14.43 5.72
C THR A 93 -11.61 -14.69 6.44
N THR A 94 -11.77 -14.22 7.68
CA THR A 94 -12.94 -14.51 8.51
C THR A 94 -13.94 -13.37 8.59
N ALA A 95 -13.55 -12.15 8.23
CA ALA A 95 -14.42 -10.98 8.31
C ALA A 95 -15.50 -11.00 7.21
N PRO A 96 -16.75 -10.57 7.54
CA PRO A 96 -17.82 -10.42 6.54
C PRO A 96 -17.53 -9.30 5.53
N THR A 97 -16.67 -8.34 5.90
CA THR A 97 -16.14 -7.31 5.01
C THR A 97 -14.61 -7.30 5.08
N PRO A 98 -13.90 -7.63 3.97
CA PRO A 98 -12.43 -7.73 3.97
C PRO A 98 -11.74 -6.38 4.20
N LEU A 99 -12.47 -5.26 4.03
CA LEU A 99 -11.99 -3.89 4.24
C LEU A 99 -11.33 -3.68 5.61
N MET A 100 -11.93 -4.22 6.69
CA MET A 100 -11.39 -4.04 8.04
C MET A 100 -10.05 -4.75 8.21
N GLY A 101 -9.92 -5.95 7.64
CA GLY A 101 -8.66 -6.70 7.68
C GLY A 101 -7.55 -6.01 6.87
N HIS A 102 -7.88 -5.44 5.70
CA HIS A 102 -6.90 -4.68 4.92
C HIS A 102 -6.53 -3.34 5.58
N LEU A 103 -7.45 -2.68 6.28
CA LEU A 103 -7.15 -1.48 7.09
C LEU A 103 -6.15 -1.79 8.21
N LEU A 104 -6.37 -2.89 8.93
CA LEU A 104 -5.44 -3.36 9.95
C LEU A 104 -4.08 -3.72 9.35
N GLY A 105 -4.07 -4.45 8.23
CA GLY A 105 -2.84 -4.79 7.52
C GLY A 105 -2.07 -3.57 7.02
N TYR A 106 -2.77 -2.54 6.54
CA TYR A 106 -2.19 -1.26 6.15
C TYR A 106 -1.55 -0.56 7.36
N GLY A 107 -2.29 -0.44 8.47
CA GLY A 107 -1.80 0.19 9.69
C GLY A 107 -0.57 -0.52 10.28
N VAL A 108 -0.59 -1.85 10.33
CA VAL A 108 0.54 -2.67 10.78
C VAL A 108 1.74 -2.47 9.86
N SER A 109 1.55 -2.52 8.54
CA SER A 109 2.62 -2.35 7.56
C SER A 109 3.26 -0.96 7.63
N LEU A 110 2.45 0.08 7.83
CA LEU A 110 2.92 1.45 8.05
C LEU A 110 3.69 1.59 9.36
N GLY A 111 3.13 1.11 10.46
CA GLY A 111 3.72 1.20 11.79
C GLY A 111 5.06 0.47 11.88
N VAL A 112 5.10 -0.78 11.44
CA VAL A 112 6.33 -1.58 11.38
C VAL A 112 7.32 -0.94 10.39
N GLY A 113 6.87 -0.56 9.19
CA GLY A 113 7.72 0.04 8.17
C GLY A 113 8.40 1.33 8.63
N LEU A 114 7.65 2.26 9.20
CA LEU A 114 8.18 3.52 9.74
C LEU A 114 9.11 3.28 10.93
N THR A 115 8.77 2.36 11.82
CA THR A 115 9.63 2.02 12.98
C THR A 115 10.98 1.46 12.51
N MET A 116 10.98 0.60 11.49
CA MET A 116 12.20 0.05 10.90
C MET A 116 13.04 1.13 10.19
N LEU A 117 12.42 2.12 9.55
CA LEU A 117 13.15 3.27 9.00
C LEU A 117 13.78 4.14 10.09
N LEU A 118 13.11 4.34 11.23
CA LEU A 118 13.67 5.08 12.38
C LEU A 118 14.89 4.38 12.98
N LEU A 119 14.92 3.04 12.92
CA LEU A 119 16.03 2.20 13.37
C LEU A 119 17.24 2.21 12.43
N ARG A 120 17.28 3.08 11.40
CA ARG A 120 18.44 3.24 10.49
C ARG A 120 19.79 3.43 11.18
N ARG A 121 19.79 4.03 12.38
CA ARG A 121 21.02 4.28 13.16
C ARG A 121 21.57 3.01 13.80
N VAL A 122 20.76 1.96 13.93
CA VAL A 122 21.14 0.68 14.51
C VAL A 122 21.80 -0.21 13.47
N SER A 123 21.22 -0.29 12.27
CA SER A 123 21.78 -1.05 11.15
C SER A 123 21.16 -0.66 9.81
N TRP A 124 21.91 -0.88 8.74
CA TRP A 124 21.50 -0.61 7.35
C TRP A 124 20.43 -1.57 6.81
N TYR A 125 20.26 -2.75 7.42
CA TYR A 125 19.21 -3.69 7.00
C TYR A 125 17.81 -3.24 7.44
N TYR A 126 17.68 -2.47 8.52
CA TYR A 126 16.39 -2.04 9.05
C TYR A 126 15.64 -1.12 8.05
N PRO A 127 16.29 -0.13 7.40
CA PRO A 127 15.65 0.63 6.34
C PRO A 127 15.16 -0.22 5.17
N LEU A 128 15.95 -1.21 4.74
CA LEU A 128 15.57 -2.11 3.65
C LEU A 128 14.30 -2.90 4.00
N LEU A 129 14.22 -3.43 5.22
CA LEU A 129 13.02 -4.07 5.73
C LEU A 129 11.86 -3.09 5.82
N GLY A 130 12.11 -1.86 6.29
CA GLY A 130 11.10 -0.80 6.36
C GLY A 130 10.47 -0.51 5.00
N PHE A 131 11.29 -0.38 3.96
CA PHE A 131 10.80 -0.23 2.59
C PHE A 131 10.01 -1.46 2.11
N MET A 132 10.46 -2.68 2.41
CA MET A 132 9.72 -3.88 2.08
C MET A 132 8.32 -3.89 2.73
N TYR A 133 8.22 -3.56 4.02
CA TYR A 133 6.94 -3.47 4.73
C TYR A 133 6.03 -2.38 4.16
N LEU A 134 6.56 -1.20 3.84
CA LEU A 134 5.77 -0.10 3.26
C LEU A 134 5.32 -0.39 1.83
N SER A 135 6.21 -0.92 1.00
CA SER A 135 5.94 -1.19 -0.41
C SER A 135 5.08 -2.43 -0.59
N PHE A 136 5.46 -3.58 -0.04
CA PHE A 136 4.71 -4.83 -0.24
C PHE A 136 3.51 -4.95 0.70
N GLY A 137 3.62 -4.50 1.95
CA GLY A 137 2.51 -4.53 2.89
C GLY A 137 1.58 -3.34 2.69
N GLY A 138 2.13 -2.13 2.82
CA GLY A 138 1.37 -0.87 2.78
C GLY A 138 0.64 -0.66 1.44
N LEU A 139 1.34 -0.67 0.30
CA LEU A 139 0.67 -0.45 -0.99
C LEU A 139 -0.31 -1.57 -1.34
N HIS A 140 -0.01 -2.82 -1.00
CA HIS A 140 -0.94 -3.92 -1.25
C HIS A 140 -2.25 -3.73 -0.47
N HIS A 141 -2.15 -3.52 0.85
CA HIS A 141 -3.33 -3.32 1.69
C HIS A 141 -4.10 -2.06 1.31
N TYR A 142 -3.39 -0.99 0.93
CA TYR A 142 -4.00 0.24 0.42
C TYR A 142 -4.80 -0.01 -0.87
N ASN A 143 -4.21 -0.69 -1.86
CA ASN A 143 -4.90 -1.02 -3.11
C ASN A 143 -6.15 -1.87 -2.88
N GLN A 144 -6.05 -2.85 -1.98
CA GLN A 144 -7.21 -3.69 -1.63
C GLN A 144 -8.27 -2.90 -0.87
N MET A 145 -7.89 -1.98 0.02
CA MET A 145 -8.86 -1.07 0.66
C MET A 145 -9.58 -0.18 -0.34
N MET A 146 -8.91 0.25 -1.42
CA MET A 146 -9.57 1.02 -2.48
C MET A 146 -10.53 0.18 -3.32
N VAL A 147 -10.29 -1.13 -3.45
CA VAL A 147 -11.18 -2.06 -4.16
C VAL A 147 -12.40 -2.44 -3.31
N TYR A 148 -12.20 -2.61 -2.00
CA TYR A 148 -13.25 -3.02 -1.05
C TYR A 148 -13.96 -1.86 -0.36
N GLY A 149 -13.50 -0.63 -0.53
CA GLY A 149 -14.17 0.56 -0.06
C GLY A 149 -15.06 1.15 -1.15
N ASP A 150 -16.22 1.69 -0.77
CA ASP A 150 -17.09 2.47 -1.68
C ASP A 150 -16.41 3.75 -2.22
N ASN A 151 -15.20 4.04 -1.75
CA ASN A 151 -14.29 5.03 -2.31
C ASN A 151 -13.35 4.35 -3.32
N ALA A 152 -13.88 3.91 -4.46
CA ALA A 152 -13.04 3.68 -5.63
C ALA A 152 -12.21 4.95 -5.87
N PRO A 153 -10.91 4.85 -6.25
CA PRO A 153 -10.07 6.01 -6.37
C PRO A 153 -10.69 6.98 -7.38
N ILE A 154 -11.07 8.18 -6.91
CA ILE A 154 -11.54 9.28 -7.76
C ILE A 154 -10.43 9.72 -8.74
N PHE A 155 -9.20 9.22 -8.56
CA PHE A 155 -8.06 9.44 -9.44
C PHE A 155 -7.47 8.11 -9.92
N HIS A 156 -7.79 7.75 -11.16
CA HIS A 156 -7.04 6.72 -11.87
C HIS A 156 -5.69 7.30 -12.35
N TRP A 157 -4.67 6.45 -12.48
CA TRP A 157 -3.39 6.86 -13.11
C TRP A 157 -3.58 7.37 -14.55
N SER A 158 -4.67 7.00 -15.23
CA SER A 158 -5.12 7.57 -16.50
C SER A 158 -5.43 9.07 -16.39
N ASP A 159 -5.94 9.52 -15.25
CA ASP A 159 -6.44 10.89 -15.06
C ASP A 159 -5.29 11.88 -14.90
N PHE A 160 -4.10 11.41 -14.49
CA PHE A 160 -2.88 12.23 -14.53
C PHE A 160 -2.52 12.64 -15.95
N GLY A 161 -2.77 11.78 -16.94
CA GLY A 161 -2.59 12.11 -18.36
C GLY A 161 -3.56 13.19 -18.82
N GLU A 162 -4.81 13.14 -18.36
CA GLU A 162 -5.83 14.16 -18.65
C GLU A 162 -5.53 15.49 -17.95
N ILE A 163 -5.13 15.47 -16.68
CA ILE A 163 -4.71 16.66 -15.92
C ILE A 163 -3.49 17.31 -16.59
N TYR A 164 -2.55 16.51 -17.10
CA TYR A 164 -1.38 17.02 -17.83
C TYR A 164 -1.76 17.68 -19.16
N ARG A 165 -2.61 17.02 -19.97
CA ARG A 165 -3.13 17.58 -21.23
C ARG A 165 -3.93 18.86 -21.00
N HIS A 166 -4.76 18.90 -19.96
CA HIS A 166 -5.56 20.07 -19.62
C HIS A 166 -4.68 21.26 -19.18
N ARG A 167 -3.59 21.00 -18.44
CA ARG A 167 -2.60 22.04 -18.11
C ARG A 167 -1.83 22.54 -19.33
N GLN A 168 -1.52 21.65 -20.28
CA GLN A 168 -0.84 22.03 -21.52
C GLN A 168 -1.74 22.89 -22.41
N ALA A 169 -3.02 22.52 -22.55
CA ALA A 169 -4.01 23.31 -23.28
C ALA A 169 -4.19 24.71 -22.69
N GLN A 170 -4.29 24.83 -21.36
CA GLN A 170 -4.37 26.14 -20.69
C GLN A 170 -3.14 27.01 -20.86
N ARG A 171 -1.94 26.42 -20.97
CA ARG A 171 -0.71 27.19 -21.26
C ARG A 171 -0.72 27.72 -22.68
N LEU A 172 -1.17 26.92 -23.63
CA LEU A 172 -1.30 27.31 -25.03
C LEU A 172 -2.33 28.44 -25.21
N GLU A 173 -3.51 28.32 -24.58
CA GLU A 173 -4.54 29.36 -24.60
C GLU A 173 -4.07 30.67 -23.98
N LYS A 174 -3.28 30.61 -22.89
CA LYS A 174 -2.69 31.80 -22.28
C LYS A 174 -1.68 32.47 -23.20
N GLN A 175 -0.86 31.69 -23.91
CA GLN A 175 0.09 32.23 -24.90
C GLN A 175 -0.65 32.91 -26.06
N LEU A 176 -1.67 32.27 -26.61
CA LEU A 176 -2.49 32.83 -27.68
C LEU A 176 -3.20 34.13 -27.26
N ARG A 177 -3.73 34.20 -26.04
CA ARG A 177 -4.35 35.43 -25.51
C ARG A 177 -3.33 36.55 -25.25
N ILE A 178 -2.09 36.22 -24.93
CA ILE A 178 -1.02 37.22 -24.75
C ILE A 178 -0.59 37.76 -26.12
N GLU A 179 -0.44 36.89 -27.10
CA GLU A 179 -0.06 37.23 -28.48
C GLU A 179 -1.15 38.07 -29.18
N GLU A 180 -2.42 37.72 -29.01
CA GLU A 180 -3.55 38.50 -29.52
C GLU A 180 -3.60 39.90 -28.89
N LYS A 181 -3.30 40.01 -27.58
CA LYS A 181 -3.21 41.32 -26.91
C LYS A 181 -2.03 42.15 -27.40
N SER A 182 -0.87 41.54 -27.66
CA SER A 182 0.28 42.26 -28.20
C SER A 182 0.06 42.73 -29.64
N MET A 183 -0.61 41.93 -30.49
CA MET A 183 -0.97 42.36 -31.85
C MET A 183 -1.97 43.51 -31.84
N ARG A 184 -3.04 43.42 -31.04
CA ARG A 184 -4.03 44.51 -30.90
C ARG A 184 -3.42 45.80 -30.32
N GLN A 185 -2.36 45.69 -29.52
CA GLN A 185 -1.66 46.85 -28.99
C GLN A 185 -0.73 47.47 -30.03
N GLN A 186 -0.04 46.65 -30.84
CA GLN A 186 0.79 47.10 -31.96
C GLN A 186 -0.02 47.83 -33.03
N ASP A 187 -1.19 47.31 -33.41
CA ASP A 187 -2.09 47.97 -34.39
C ASP A 187 -2.56 49.35 -33.92
N ARG A 188 -2.78 49.53 -32.60
CA ARG A 188 -3.15 50.83 -32.01
C ARG A 188 -2.00 51.82 -31.89
N THR A 189 -0.75 51.40 -32.10
CA THR A 189 0.43 52.27 -32.00
C THR A 189 0.90 52.78 -33.36
N ILE A 190 0.27 52.31 -34.46
CA ILE A 190 0.62 52.65 -35.85
C ILE A 190 -0.39 53.66 -36.47
N GLU A 191 -1.49 53.97 -35.76
CA GLU A 191 -2.35 55.14 -36.02
C GLU A 191 -1.84 56.39 -35.28
#